data_AF-A0A225VSG8-F1
#
_entry.id   AF-A0A225VSG8-F1
#
_cell.length_a   1.000
_cell.length_b   1.000
_cell.length_c   1.000
_cell.angle_alpha   90.00
_cell.angle_beta   90.00
_cell.angle_gamma   90.00
#
_symmetry.space_group_name_H-M   'P 1'
#
loop_
_entity.id
_entity.type
_entity.pdbx_description
1 polymer ?
#
loop_
_entity_poly.entity_id
_entity_poly.type
_entity_poly.pdbx_seq_one_letter_code
_entity_poly.pdbx_strand_id
1 'polypeptide(L)'
;MGHDPARISALTVLPLPTPAEELQCFVCASNWLRDAIIDFYRVFTPLLTKLDIEKKGVGHRSHNALNVGIPWTEMEQKAFEAAIESLKQSALMTFPSEEDELCVFTDASMSGYSMVVTMVRA
;
A
#
# COMPACT_ATOMS: atom_id res chain seq x y z
N MET A 1 -8.33 6.11 17.54
CA MET A 1 -8.17 4.64 17.68
C MET A 1 -7.24 4.21 16.57
N GLY A 2 -6.07 3.67 16.89
CA GLY A 2 -5.08 3.28 15.89
C GLY A 2 -5.47 1.99 15.16
N HIS A 3 -4.88 1.77 13.99
CA HIS A 3 -4.89 0.47 13.32
C HIS A 3 -4.25 -0.60 14.21
N ASP A 4 -4.74 -1.84 14.15
CA ASP A 4 -4.24 -2.95 14.98
C ASP A 4 -2.73 -3.17 14.75
N PRO A 5 -1.88 -2.94 15.78
CA PRO A 5 -0.43 -3.11 15.65
C PRO A 5 -0.01 -4.54 15.27
N ALA A 6 -0.78 -5.55 15.66
CA ALA A 6 -0.49 -6.94 15.29
C ALA A 6 -0.67 -7.17 13.79
N ARG A 7 -1.67 -6.53 13.17
CA ARG A 7 -1.91 -6.59 11.72
C ARG A 7 -0.84 -5.85 10.93
N ILE A 8 -0.38 -4.70 11.42
CA ILE A 8 0.75 -3.97 10.82
C ILE A 8 2.03 -4.81 10.94
N SER A 9 2.32 -5.36 12.13
CA SER A 9 3.47 -6.22 12.35
C SER A 9 3.45 -7.44 11.43
N ALA A 10 2.30 -8.08 11.24
CA ALA A 10 2.17 -9.24 10.36
C ALA A 10 2.51 -8.90 8.89
N LEU A 11 2.12 -7.72 8.40
CA LEU A 11 2.43 -7.29 7.03
C LEU A 11 3.90 -6.89 6.85
N THR A 12 4.50 -6.28 7.87
CA THR A 12 5.85 -5.68 7.78
C THR A 12 6.99 -6.69 7.90
N VAL A 13 6.70 -7.93 8.31
CA VAL A 13 7.65 -9.05 8.37
C VAL A 13 7.53 -10.00 7.18
N LEU A 14 6.60 -9.73 6.24
CA LEU A 14 6.44 -10.57 5.07
C LEU A 14 7.73 -10.55 4.22
N PRO A 15 8.20 -11.72 3.77
CA PRO A 15 9.33 -11.79 2.85
C PRO A 15 8.95 -11.20 1.50
N LEU A 16 9.95 -10.96 0.65
CA LEU A 16 9.73 -10.62 -0.74
C LEU A 16 8.84 -11.70 -1.40
N PRO A 17 7.70 -11.34 -2.01
CA PRO A 17 6.76 -12.32 -2.54
C PRO A 17 7.41 -13.20 -3.62
N THR A 18 7.24 -14.51 -3.52
CA THR A 18 7.83 -15.44 -4.50
C THR A 18 6.88 -15.67 -5.68
N PRO A 19 5.66 -16.20 -5.49
CA PRO A 19 4.64 -16.21 -6.53
C PRO A 19 3.87 -14.88 -6.62
N ALA A 20 3.29 -14.62 -7.80
CA ALA A 20 2.45 -13.44 -8.03
C ALA A 20 1.23 -13.36 -7.09
N GLU A 21 0.73 -14.51 -6.61
CA GLU A 21 -0.37 -14.57 -5.64
C GLU A 21 0.00 -13.98 -4.27
N GLU A 22 1.24 -14.15 -3.83
CA GLU A 22 1.73 -13.54 -2.59
C GLU A 22 1.83 -12.01 -2.75
N LEU A 23 2.28 -11.53 -3.92
CA LEU A 23 2.30 -10.10 -4.23
C LEU A 23 0.89 -9.53 -4.25
N GLN A 24 -0.07 -10.23 -4.86
CA GLN A 24 -1.47 -9.84 -4.84
C GLN A 24 -2.01 -9.79 -3.41
N CYS A 25 -1.73 -10.82 -2.61
CA CYS A 25 -2.15 -10.89 -1.21
C CYS A 25 -1.60 -9.70 -0.43
N PHE A 26 -0.31 -9.40 -0.56
CA PHE A 26 0.34 -8.25 0.08
C PHE A 26 -0.33 -6.92 -0.29
N VAL A 27 -0.54 -6.66 -1.58
CA VAL A 27 -1.17 -5.42 -2.07
C VAL A 27 -2.62 -5.32 -1.57
N CYS A 28 -3.41 -6.38 -1.69
CA CYS A 28 -4.79 -6.41 -1.22
C CYS A 28 -4.87 -6.24 0.30
N ALA A 29 -4.00 -6.91 1.04
CA ALA A 29 -3.93 -6.82 2.49
C ALA A 29 -3.33 -5.50 2.98
N SER A 30 -2.71 -4.68 2.13
CA SER A 30 -2.23 -3.34 2.49
C SER A 30 -3.30 -2.25 2.29
N ASN A 31 -4.33 -2.50 1.48
CA ASN A 31 -5.33 -1.49 1.12
C ASN A 31 -6.15 -0.96 2.32
N TRP A 32 -6.29 -1.70 3.42
CA TRP A 32 -6.99 -1.20 4.62
C TRP A 32 -6.22 -0.11 5.38
N LEU A 33 -4.94 0.07 5.07
CA LEU A 33 -4.07 1.14 5.60
C LEU A 33 -3.92 2.31 4.62
N ARG A 34 -4.63 2.30 3.48
CA ARG A 34 -4.49 3.30 2.41
C ARG A 34 -4.56 4.73 2.94
N ASP A 35 -5.52 5.01 3.82
CA ASP A 35 -5.76 6.36 4.35
C ASP A 35 -4.78 6.77 5.45
N ALA A 36 -4.06 5.81 6.03
CA ALA A 36 -3.04 6.04 7.04
C ALA A 36 -1.62 6.12 6.47
N ILE A 37 -1.44 5.82 5.17
CA ILE A 37 -0.15 5.87 4.50
C ILE A 37 -0.08 7.11 3.63
N ILE A 38 0.92 7.96 3.90
CA ILE A 38 1.18 9.14 3.11
C ILE A 38 1.58 8.72 1.69
N ASP A 39 0.85 9.27 0.72
CA ASP A 39 1.04 8.99 -0.71
C ASP A 39 1.10 7.49 -1.05
N PHE A 40 0.15 6.74 -0.48
CA PHE A 40 0.00 5.30 -0.70
C PHE A 40 0.11 4.90 -2.17
N TYR A 41 -0.59 5.61 -3.06
CA TYR A 41 -0.62 5.25 -4.47
C TYR A 41 0.76 5.37 -5.11
N ARG A 42 1.53 6.43 -4.84
CA ARG A 42 2.89 6.56 -5.37
C ARG A 42 3.81 5.45 -4.87
N VAL A 43 3.71 5.10 -3.58
CA VAL A 43 4.52 4.03 -2.98
C VAL A 43 4.17 2.65 -3.57
N PHE A 44 2.88 2.36 -3.76
CA PHE A 44 2.41 1.04 -4.22
C PHE A 44 2.35 0.91 -5.75
N THR A 45 2.45 1.99 -6.53
CA THR A 45 2.38 1.96 -8.00
C THR A 45 3.36 0.98 -8.65
N PRO A 46 4.65 0.90 -8.25
CA PRO A 46 5.57 -0.08 -8.82
C PRO A 46 5.11 -1.53 -8.60
N LEU A 47 4.58 -1.84 -7.41
CA LEU A 47 4.08 -3.17 -7.06
C LEU A 47 2.80 -3.52 -7.81
N LEU A 48 1.88 -2.55 -7.96
CA LEU A 48 0.67 -2.68 -8.76
C LEU A 48 0.99 -2.91 -10.24
N THR A 49 1.95 -2.16 -10.78
CA THR A 49 2.42 -2.31 -12.16
C THR A 49 3.02 -3.68 -12.39
N LYS A 50 3.87 -4.15 -11.45
CA LYS A 50 4.43 -5.50 -11.48
C LYS A 50 3.33 -6.55 -11.49
N LEU A 51 2.38 -6.46 -10.57
CA LEU A 51 1.25 -7.40 -10.49
C LEU A 51 0.42 -7.43 -11.78
N ASP A 52 0.19 -6.29 -12.41
CA ASP A 52 -0.54 -6.20 -13.68
C ASP A 52 0.21 -6.84 -14.85
N ILE A 53 1.55 -6.73 -14.89
CA ILE A 53 2.38 -7.41 -15.90
C ILE A 53 2.27 -8.93 -15.73
N GLU A 54 2.42 -9.43 -14.50
CA GLU A 54 2.34 -10.86 -14.22
C GLU A 54 0.93 -11.42 -14.52
N LYS A 55 -0.13 -10.69 -14.16
CA LYS A 55 -1.52 -11.06 -14.50
C LYS A 55 -1.76 -11.12 -16.01
N LYS A 56 -1.17 -10.21 -16.79
CA LYS A 56 -1.30 -10.22 -18.27
C LYS A 56 -0.60 -11.42 -18.89
N GLY A 57 0.52 -11.87 -18.33
CA GLY A 57 1.23 -13.08 -18.80
C GLY A 57 0.43 -14.37 -18.61
N VAL A 58 -0.45 -14.39 -17.60
CA VAL A 58 -1.24 -15.55 -17.18
C VAL A 58 -2.58 -15.68 -17.93
N GLY A 59 -3.18 -14.56 -18.34
CA GLY A 59 -4.50 -14.51 -18.96
C GLY A 59 -5.66 -14.69 -17.96
N HIS A 60 -6.87 -14.28 -18.35
CA HIS A 60 -8.02 -14.09 -17.44
C HIS A 60 -8.63 -15.34 -16.79
N ARG A 61 -8.17 -16.57 -17.10
CA ARG A 61 -8.97 -17.80 -16.88
C ARG A 61 -8.47 -18.78 -15.82
N SER A 62 -7.36 -18.53 -15.12
CA SER A 62 -6.86 -19.47 -14.13
C SER A 62 -6.43 -18.78 -12.82
N HIS A 63 -7.16 -19.04 -11.75
CA HIS A 63 -6.80 -18.62 -10.39
C HIS A 63 -5.45 -19.22 -9.94
N ASN A 64 -5.15 -20.45 -10.36
CA ASN A 64 -3.89 -21.15 -10.02
C ASN A 64 -2.68 -20.61 -10.77
N ALA A 65 -2.89 -19.79 -11.81
CA ALA A 65 -1.79 -19.35 -12.65
C ALA A 65 -1.00 -18.17 -12.07
N LEU A 66 -1.44 -17.60 -10.93
CA LEU A 66 -0.63 -16.65 -10.15
C LEU A 66 0.31 -17.34 -9.16
N ASN A 67 0.23 -18.66 -8.98
CA ASN A 67 1.18 -19.44 -8.18
C ASN A 67 2.48 -19.75 -8.98
N VAL A 68 2.91 -18.80 -9.80
CA VAL A 68 4.13 -18.90 -10.61
C VAL A 68 5.12 -17.88 -10.05
N GLY A 69 6.38 -18.31 -9.89
CA GLY A 69 7.45 -17.46 -9.39
C GLY A 69 7.66 -16.23 -10.28
N ILE A 70 7.82 -15.06 -9.66
CA ILE A 70 8.02 -13.80 -10.37
C ILE A 70 9.47 -13.31 -10.23
N PRO A 71 10.09 -12.83 -11.32
CA PRO A 71 11.42 -12.24 -11.24
C PRO A 71 11.34 -10.83 -10.64
N TRP A 72 12.30 -10.46 -9.80
CA TRP A 72 12.39 -9.14 -9.18
C TRP A 72 13.66 -8.42 -9.61
N THR A 73 13.51 -7.22 -10.17
CA THR A 73 14.61 -6.28 -10.38
C THR A 73 15.00 -5.60 -9.07
N GLU A 74 16.21 -5.05 -8.98
CA GLU A 74 16.65 -4.28 -7.81
C GLU A 74 15.73 -3.09 -7.49
N MET A 75 15.16 -2.44 -8.53
CA MET A 75 14.23 -1.32 -8.33
C MET A 75 12.91 -1.79 -7.73
N GLU A 76 12.39 -2.93 -8.16
CA GLU A 76 11.15 -3.49 -7.61
C GLU A 76 11.33 -4.00 -6.17
N GLN A 77 12.51 -4.56 -5.85
CA GLN A 77 12.85 -4.93 -4.47
C GLN A 77 12.88 -3.71 -3.55
N LYS A 78 13.53 -2.63 -3.99
CA LYS A 78 13.53 -1.35 -3.25
C LYS A 78 12.12 -0.77 -3.10
N ALA A 79 11.26 -0.93 -4.10
CA ALA A 79 9.87 -0.51 -4.01
C ALA A 79 9.08 -1.34 -2.98
N PHE A 80 9.34 -2.64 -2.91
CA PHE A 80 8.75 -3.51 -1.87
C PHE A 80 9.23 -3.09 -0.47
N GLU A 81 10.52 -2.85 -0.28
CA GLU A 81 11.07 -2.34 0.98
C GLU A 81 10.46 -0.99 1.38
N ALA A 82 10.29 -0.08 0.42
CA ALA A 82 9.65 1.22 0.65
C ALA A 82 8.17 1.08 1.05
N ALA A 83 7.44 0.12 0.47
CA ALA A 83 6.07 -0.19 0.86
C ALA A 83 6.00 -0.73 2.30
N ILE A 84 6.91 -1.64 2.67
CA ILE A 84 7.05 -2.16 4.04
C ILE A 84 7.36 -1.03 5.02
N GLU A 85 8.27 -0.12 4.69
CA GLU A 85 8.60 1.00 5.56
C GLU A 85 7.42 1.97 5.71
N SER A 86 6.68 2.21 4.63
CA SER A 86 5.47 3.05 4.67
C SER A 86 4.37 2.43 5.55
N LEU A 87 4.24 1.09 5.57
CA LEU A 87 3.33 0.38 6.46
C LEU A 87 3.72 0.54 7.94
N LYS A 88 5.02 0.56 8.27
CA LYS A 88 5.50 0.81 9.65
C LYS A 88 5.24 2.24 10.11
N GLN A 89 5.29 3.18 9.18
CA GLN A 89 5.09 4.60 9.42
C GLN A 89 3.62 5.04 9.31
N SER A 90 2.68 4.10 9.24
CA SER A 90 1.25 4.41 9.11
C SER A 90 0.78 5.32 10.24
N ALA A 91 0.09 6.40 9.90
CA ALA A 91 -0.36 7.41 10.84
C ALA A 91 -1.43 6.87 11.80
N LEU A 92 -1.45 7.44 13.01
CA LEU A 92 -2.55 7.25 13.94
C LEU A 92 -3.77 8.05 13.45
N MET A 93 -4.84 7.32 13.12
CA MET A 93 -6.11 7.92 12.72
C MET A 93 -6.98 8.22 13.95
N THR A 94 -7.67 9.36 13.95
CA THR A 94 -8.66 9.72 14.97
C THR A 94 -9.98 10.09 14.32
N PHE A 95 -11.06 9.95 15.07
CA PHE A 95 -12.38 10.41 14.64
C PHE A 95 -12.50 11.91 14.88
N PRO A 96 -13.12 12.66 13.96
CA PRO A 96 -13.43 14.06 14.19
C PRO A 96 -14.49 14.21 15.30
N SER A 97 -14.33 15.23 16.11
CA SER A 97 -15.36 15.74 17.03
C SER A 97 -16.01 17.01 16.46
N GLU A 98 -17.15 17.42 17.02
CA GLU A 98 -17.84 18.67 16.60
C GLU A 98 -17.03 19.94 16.90
N GLU A 99 -15.98 19.83 17.74
CA GLU A 99 -15.10 20.91 18.15
C GLU A 99 -13.84 21.03 17.26
N ASP A 100 -13.62 20.07 16.35
CA ASP A 100 -12.44 20.02 15.50
C ASP A 100 -12.68 20.75 14.17
N GLU A 101 -11.73 21.60 13.77
CA GLU A 101 -11.64 22.12 12.42
C GLU A 101 -10.89 21.13 11.52
N LEU A 102 -11.52 20.76 10.40
CA LEU A 102 -10.90 19.90 9.38
C LEU A 102 -10.05 20.74 8.42
N CYS A 103 -8.76 20.42 8.34
CA CYS A 103 -7.86 20.99 7.35
C CYS A 103 -7.55 19.95 6.27
N VAL A 104 -7.72 20.33 5.00
CA VAL A 104 -7.41 19.46 3.85
C VAL A 104 -6.18 20.00 3.14
N PHE A 105 -5.15 19.16 3.02
CA PHE A 105 -3.93 19.44 2.28
C PHE A 105 -3.89 18.53 1.05
N THR A 106 -3.68 19.11 -0.12
CA THR A 106 -3.62 18.37 -1.39
C THR A 106 -2.35 18.72 -2.13
N ASP A 107 -1.73 17.72 -2.74
CA ASP A 107 -0.62 17.91 -3.67
C ASP A 107 -0.84 17.03 -4.91
N ALA A 108 -0.46 17.53 -6.08
CA ALA A 108 -0.64 16.82 -7.34
C ALA A 108 0.53 17.06 -8.30
N SER A 109 0.83 16.03 -9.08
CA SER A 109 1.88 16.03 -10.11
C SER A 109 1.48 15.15 -11.29
N MET A 110 2.34 15.09 -12.31
CA MET A 110 2.13 14.19 -13.46
C MET A 110 2.14 12.70 -13.08
N SER A 111 2.73 12.34 -11.95
CA SER A 111 2.81 10.95 -11.49
C SER A 111 1.68 10.56 -10.54
N GLY A 112 0.85 11.50 -10.09
CA GLY A 112 -0.27 11.21 -9.19
C GLY A 112 -0.69 12.38 -8.31
N TYR A 113 -1.59 12.11 -7.38
CA TYR A 113 -2.08 13.07 -6.39
C TYR A 113 -2.06 12.44 -5.00
N SER A 114 -1.98 13.29 -3.98
CA SER A 114 -2.11 12.89 -2.58
C SER A 114 -3.00 13.89 -1.83
N MET A 115 -3.65 13.39 -0.78
CA MET A 115 -4.47 14.20 0.11
C MET A 115 -4.22 13.77 1.54
N VAL A 116 -4.10 14.75 2.44
CA VAL A 116 -4.02 14.55 3.88
C VAL A 116 -5.12 15.38 4.52
N VAL A 117 -5.92 14.75 5.38
CA VAL A 117 -6.94 15.41 6.19
C VAL A 117 -6.46 15.40 7.63
N THR A 118 -6.32 16.58 8.24
CA THR A 118 -5.96 16.73 9.65
C THR A 118 -7.07 17.43 10.42
N MET A 119 -7.08 17.26 11.73
CA MET A 119 -7.97 17.97 12.65
C MET A 119 -7.14 18.90 13.53
N VAL A 120 -7.62 20.13 13.69
CA VAL A 120 -7.06 21.13 14.62
C VAL A 120 -8.16 21.50 15.60
N ARG A 121 -7.86 21.52 16.90
CA ARG A 121 -8.79 22.04 17.90
C ARG A 121 -8.91 23.55 17.74
N ALA A 122 -10.14 24.03 17.60
CA ALA A 122 -10.47 25.46 17.63
C ALA A 122 -10.22 26.09 19.01
#